data_AF-A0A964UBB5-F1
#
_entry.id   AF-A0A964UBB5-F1
#
_cell.length_a   1.000
_cell.length_b   1.000
_cell.length_c   1.000
_cell.angle_alpha   90.00
_cell.angle_beta   90.00
_cell.angle_gamma   90.00
#
_symmetry.space_group_name_H-M   'P 1'
#
loop_
_entity.id
_entity.type
_entity.pdbx_description
1 polymer ?
#
loop_
_entity_poly.entity_id
_entity_poly.type
_entity_poly.pdbx_seq_one_letter_code
_entity_poly.pdbx_strand_id
1 'polypeptide(L)'
;SGWKRRSDVLAAMAAGPSHLIGTSGTVTCLAGVHLGLPRYRRDAVDGAWMTRACAEAAIGRLRDLGPAGRARLPTIGPERAGLMLSGCAIIDAAWELYPAERLRVADRGLREGLLLTMMYGPPRSKRRGRRRKASAAGAESETEAASDGR
;
A
#
# COMPACT_ATOMS: atom_id res chain seq x y z
N SER A 1 20.75 10.64 6.45
CA SER A 1 19.56 11.28 7.06
C SER A 1 18.48 10.22 7.21
N GLY A 2 18.09 9.87 8.44
CA GLY A 2 17.07 8.86 8.70
C GLY A 2 15.65 9.44 8.62
N TRP A 3 14.70 8.66 8.13
CA TRP A 3 13.28 9.01 8.16
C TRP A 3 12.81 9.21 9.61
N LYS A 4 12.61 10.46 10.03
CA LYS A 4 12.36 10.89 11.43
C LYS A 4 11.22 10.19 12.17
N ARG A 5 10.34 9.44 11.48
CA ARG A 5 9.18 8.72 12.09
C ARG A 5 9.12 7.25 11.73
N ARG A 6 10.25 6.64 11.34
CA ARG A 6 10.29 5.22 10.98
C ARG A 6 9.82 4.32 12.12
N SER A 7 10.32 4.58 13.33
CA SER A 7 9.98 3.86 14.55
C SER A 7 8.47 3.89 14.81
N ASP A 8 7.85 5.06 14.70
CA ASP A 8 6.44 5.25 15.04
C ASP A 8 5.51 4.50 14.08
N VAL A 9 5.84 4.51 12.78
CA VAL A 9 5.07 3.77 11.77
C VAL A 9 5.22 2.27 11.98
N LEU A 10 6.43 1.78 12.23
CA LEU A 10 6.66 0.37 12.52
C LEU A 10 5.91 -0.09 13.77
N ALA A 11 5.93 0.72 14.84
CA ALA A 11 5.18 0.45 16.06
C ALA A 11 3.67 0.42 15.81
N ALA A 12 3.14 1.38 15.05
CA ALA A 12 1.72 1.43 14.69
C ALA A 12 1.29 0.22 13.82
N MET A 13 2.17 -0.25 12.93
CA MET A 13 1.91 -1.42 12.09
C MET A 13 2.04 -2.75 12.85
N ALA A 14 2.84 -2.79 13.92
CA ALA A 14 2.95 -3.94 14.81
C ALA A 14 1.78 -4.04 15.82
N ALA A 15 1.13 -2.92 16.12
CA ALA A 15 0.03 -2.85 17.08
C ALA A 15 -1.28 -3.50 16.61
N GLY A 16 -1.39 -3.89 15.33
CA GLY A 16 -2.58 -4.53 14.80
C GLY A 16 -2.40 -5.07 13.37
N PRO A 17 -3.43 -5.70 12.79
CA PRO A 17 -3.37 -6.26 11.44
C PRO A 17 -3.04 -5.16 10.43
N SER A 18 -1.92 -5.30 9.72
CA SER A 18 -1.45 -4.34 8.74
C SER A 18 -1.14 -5.02 7.40
N HIS A 19 -1.26 -4.27 6.30
CA HIS A 19 -1.02 -4.77 4.96
C HIS A 19 -0.50 -3.65 4.07
N LEU A 20 0.14 -4.04 2.95
CA LEU A 20 0.54 -3.10 1.91
C LEU A 20 -0.63 -2.84 0.96
N ILE A 21 -0.73 -1.63 0.45
CA ILE A 21 -1.64 -1.29 -0.66
C ILE A 21 -0.78 -0.91 -1.86
N GLY A 22 -0.86 -1.72 -2.92
CA GLY A 22 -0.09 -1.48 -4.15
C GLY A 22 -0.98 -0.93 -5.25
N THR A 23 -0.74 0.32 -5.64
CA THR A 23 -1.53 1.04 -6.67
C THR A 23 -0.86 1.10 -8.05
N SER A 24 0.36 0.58 -8.17
CA SER A 24 1.17 0.72 -9.37
C SER A 24 0.77 -0.26 -10.47
N GLY A 25 1.02 0.12 -11.73
CA GLY A 25 0.89 -0.77 -12.88
C GLY A 25 1.70 -2.05 -12.76
N THR A 26 2.86 -2.02 -12.10
CA THR A 26 3.65 -3.24 -11.82
C THR A 26 2.88 -4.20 -10.91
N VAL A 27 2.26 -3.65 -9.86
CA VAL A 27 1.48 -4.45 -8.91
C VAL A 27 0.28 -5.08 -9.62
N THR A 28 -0.43 -4.33 -10.45
CA THR A 28 -1.60 -4.84 -11.18
C THR A 28 -1.22 -5.87 -12.25
N CYS A 29 -0.07 -5.69 -12.91
CA CYS A 29 0.51 -6.70 -13.81
C CYS A 29 0.86 -7.99 -13.06
N LEU A 30 1.59 -7.86 -11.94
CA LEU A 30 2.04 -8.99 -11.13
C LEU A 30 0.85 -9.77 -10.59
N ALA A 31 -0.19 -9.08 -10.13
CA ALA A 31 -1.46 -9.68 -9.73
C ALA A 31 -2.11 -10.46 -10.88
N GLY A 32 -2.12 -9.90 -12.09
CA GLY A 32 -2.64 -10.60 -13.26
C GLY A 32 -1.87 -11.88 -13.60
N VAL A 33 -0.55 -11.88 -13.41
CA VAL A 33 0.30 -13.08 -13.57
C VAL A 33 0.03 -14.10 -12.47
N HIS A 34 -0.04 -13.64 -11.22
CA HIS A 34 -0.36 -14.46 -10.06
C HIS A 34 -1.71 -15.19 -10.22
N LEU A 35 -2.73 -14.46 -10.69
CA LEU A 35 -4.08 -14.98 -10.94
C LEU A 35 -4.18 -15.80 -12.25
N GLY A 36 -3.13 -15.86 -13.05
CA GLY A 36 -3.12 -16.60 -14.32
C GLY A 36 -4.12 -16.08 -15.34
N LEU A 37 -4.37 -14.76 -15.37
CA LEU A 37 -5.42 -14.19 -16.22
C LEU A 37 -5.07 -14.29 -17.72
N PRO A 38 -5.99 -14.73 -18.58
CA PRO A 38 -5.76 -14.83 -20.02
C PRO A 38 -5.73 -13.46 -20.73
N ARG A 39 -6.17 -12.41 -20.02
CA ARG A 39 -6.13 -11.00 -20.43
C ARG A 39 -6.29 -10.12 -19.20
N TYR A 40 -5.97 -8.84 -19.31
CA TYR A 40 -6.22 -7.90 -18.23
C TYR A 40 -7.71 -7.83 -17.87
N ARG A 41 -8.03 -8.03 -16.58
CA ARG A 41 -9.38 -7.94 -16.01
C ARG A 41 -9.36 -7.13 -14.72
N ARG A 42 -9.76 -5.85 -14.81
CA ARG A 42 -9.80 -4.93 -13.66
C ARG A 42 -10.67 -5.45 -12.52
N ASP A 43 -11.81 -6.06 -12.83
CA ASP A 43 -12.75 -6.63 -11.86
C ASP A 43 -12.14 -7.80 -11.06
N ALA A 44 -11.20 -8.53 -11.64
CA ALA A 44 -10.45 -9.58 -10.95
C ALA A 44 -9.21 -9.04 -10.21
N VAL A 45 -8.56 -8.01 -10.76
CA VAL A 45 -7.30 -7.46 -10.24
C VAL A 45 -7.53 -6.46 -9.12
N ASP A 46 -8.49 -5.54 -9.26
CA ASP A 46 -8.73 -4.52 -8.27
C ASP A 46 -9.26 -5.15 -6.99
N GLY A 47 -8.66 -4.76 -5.88
CA GLY A 47 -8.81 -5.45 -4.63
C GLY A 47 -7.89 -6.65 -4.49
N ALA A 48 -7.63 -7.52 -5.46
CA ALA A 48 -6.96 -8.82 -5.24
C ALA A 48 -5.91 -8.88 -4.09
N TRP A 49 -6.03 -9.88 -3.21
CA TRP A 49 -5.03 -10.12 -2.18
C TRP A 49 -3.87 -10.91 -2.77
N MET A 50 -2.65 -10.55 -2.41
CA MET A 50 -1.44 -11.27 -2.78
C MET A 50 -0.52 -11.39 -1.56
N THR A 51 -0.16 -12.61 -1.18
CA THR A 51 0.85 -12.85 -0.16
C THR A 51 2.24 -12.63 -0.74
N ARG A 52 3.26 -12.47 0.12
CA ARG A 52 4.65 -12.42 -0.31
C ARG A 52 5.03 -13.68 -1.12
N ALA A 53 4.67 -14.87 -0.64
CA ALA A 53 4.95 -16.13 -1.34
C ALA A 53 4.29 -16.21 -2.73
N CYS A 54 3.04 -15.72 -2.87
CA CYS A 54 2.37 -15.65 -4.16
C CYS A 54 3.08 -14.70 -5.13
N ALA A 55 3.56 -13.56 -4.64
CA ALA A 55 4.35 -12.63 -5.44
C ALA A 55 5.70 -13.22 -5.84
N GLU A 56 6.43 -13.85 -4.92
CA GLU A 56 7.69 -14.55 -5.19
C GLU A 56 7.53 -15.62 -6.27
N ALA A 57 6.47 -16.44 -6.19
CA ALA A 57 6.16 -17.44 -7.21
C ALA A 57 5.88 -16.80 -8.59
N ALA A 58 5.13 -15.69 -8.62
CA ALA A 58 4.86 -14.97 -9.86
C ALA A 58 6.13 -14.31 -10.43
N ILE A 59 7.00 -13.75 -9.57
CA ILE A 59 8.30 -13.19 -9.95
C ILE A 59 9.22 -14.27 -10.51
N GLY A 60 9.27 -15.45 -9.89
CA GLY A 60 10.01 -16.61 -10.38
C GLY A 60 9.57 -16.99 -11.79
N ARG A 61 8.25 -17.11 -12.02
CA ARG A 61 7.69 -17.38 -13.36
C ARG A 61 8.09 -16.30 -14.38
N LEU A 62 8.10 -15.03 -13.99
CA LEU A 62 8.51 -13.92 -14.85
C LEU A 62 10.00 -13.95 -15.19
N ARG A 63 10.84 -14.38 -14.25
CA ARG A 63 12.27 -14.59 -14.47
C ARG A 63 12.49 -15.70 -15.49
N ASP A 64 11.85 -16.84 -15.29
CA ASP A 64 12.05 -18.05 -16.10
C ASP A 64 11.55 -17.88 -17.54
N LEU A 65 10.50 -17.07 -17.76
CA LEU A 65 10.00 -16.73 -19.11
C LEU A 65 10.98 -15.89 -19.94
N GLY A 66 11.93 -15.20 -19.30
CA GLY A 66 12.81 -14.25 -19.96
C GLY A 66 12.09 -13.04 -20.60
N PRO A 67 12.81 -12.10 -21.21
CA PRO A 67 12.24 -10.87 -21.76
C PRO A 67 11.15 -11.11 -22.82
N ALA A 68 11.42 -12.01 -23.77
CA ALA A 68 10.49 -12.33 -24.85
C ALA A 68 9.23 -13.03 -24.34
N GLY A 69 9.34 -13.94 -23.36
CA GLY A 69 8.20 -14.59 -22.75
C GLY A 69 7.32 -13.62 -21.96
N ARG A 70 7.95 -12.71 -21.18
CA ARG A 70 7.22 -11.63 -20.48
C ARG A 70 6.45 -10.72 -21.42
N ALA A 71 7.03 -10.35 -22.57
CA ALA A 71 6.37 -9.52 -23.56
C ALA A 71 5.11 -10.16 -24.15
N ARG A 72 5.04 -11.50 -24.19
CA ARG A 72 3.87 -12.25 -24.64
C ARG A 72 2.81 -12.45 -23.58
N LEU A 73 3.07 -12.13 -22.30
CA LEU A 73 2.07 -12.26 -21.26
C LEU A 73 0.96 -11.23 -21.45
N PRO A 74 -0.33 -11.66 -21.52
CA PRO A 74 -1.46 -10.76 -21.80
C PRO A 74 -1.64 -9.63 -20.79
N THR A 75 -1.18 -9.82 -19.55
CA THR A 75 -1.29 -8.81 -18.48
C THR A 75 -0.11 -7.84 -18.43
N ILE A 76 0.97 -8.09 -19.18
CA ILE A 76 2.19 -7.25 -19.19
C ILE A 76 2.33 -6.53 -20.53
N GLY A 77 2.42 -7.28 -21.63
CA GLY A 77 2.67 -6.74 -22.98
C GLY A 77 4.13 -6.29 -23.20
N PRO A 78 4.48 -5.94 -24.45
CA PRO A 78 5.85 -5.65 -24.85
C PRO A 78 6.45 -4.42 -24.17
N GLU A 79 5.69 -3.33 -24.04
CA GLU A 79 6.19 -2.06 -23.49
C GLU A 79 6.65 -2.17 -22.03
N ARG A 80 6.00 -3.03 -21.24
CA ARG A 80 6.29 -3.17 -19.80
C ARG A 80 7.27 -4.31 -19.49
N ALA A 81 7.50 -5.24 -20.43
CA ALA A 81 8.27 -6.45 -20.18
C ALA A 81 9.73 -6.20 -19.75
N GLY A 82 10.34 -5.12 -20.25
CA GLY A 82 11.71 -4.73 -19.91
C GLY A 82 11.86 -4.20 -18.48
N LEU A 83 10.82 -3.58 -17.94
CA LEU A 83 10.83 -2.95 -16.61
C LEU A 83 10.16 -3.80 -15.53
N MET A 84 9.56 -4.93 -15.91
CA MET A 84 8.75 -5.71 -14.98
C MET A 84 9.56 -6.21 -13.78
N LEU A 85 10.76 -6.78 -14.02
CA LEU A 85 11.57 -7.33 -12.93
C LEU A 85 12.15 -6.25 -12.00
N SER A 86 12.49 -5.07 -12.53
CA SER A 86 12.93 -3.96 -11.68
C SER A 86 11.78 -3.42 -10.82
N GLY A 87 10.57 -3.35 -11.38
CA GLY A 87 9.38 -3.06 -10.60
C GLY A 87 9.12 -4.09 -9.49
N CYS A 88 9.28 -5.38 -9.78
CA CYS A 88 9.16 -6.44 -8.79
C CYS A 88 10.19 -6.33 -7.66
N ALA A 89 11.44 -5.95 -7.98
CA ALA A 89 12.47 -5.71 -6.97
C ALA A 89 12.09 -4.57 -6.01
N ILE A 90 11.42 -3.52 -6.49
CA ILE A 90 10.91 -2.43 -5.62
C ILE A 90 9.81 -2.95 -4.68
N ILE A 91 8.92 -3.82 -5.19
CA ILE A 91 7.86 -4.43 -4.37
C ILE A 91 8.49 -5.33 -3.29
N ASP A 92 9.49 -6.13 -3.64
CA ASP A 92 10.19 -7.00 -2.69
C ASP A 92 10.94 -6.19 -1.62
N ALA A 93 11.65 -5.13 -2.02
CA ALA A 93 12.27 -4.20 -1.08
C ALA A 93 11.24 -3.51 -0.17
N ALA A 94 10.03 -3.22 -0.66
CA ALA A 94 8.96 -2.69 0.19
C ALA A 94 8.52 -3.72 1.26
N TRP A 95 8.48 -5.01 0.92
CA TRP A 95 8.24 -6.09 1.88
C TRP A 95 9.40 -6.31 2.86
N GLU A 96 10.65 -6.12 2.44
CA GLU A 96 11.80 -6.18 3.35
C GLU A 96 11.78 -5.04 4.37
N LEU A 97 11.42 -3.84 3.92
CA LEU A 97 11.28 -2.68 4.80
C LEU A 97 10.08 -2.82 5.74
N TYR A 98 9.03 -3.49 5.29
CA TYR A 98 7.77 -3.69 6.01
C TYR A 98 7.25 -5.12 5.79
N PRO A 99 7.49 -6.05 6.72
CA PRO A 99 7.16 -7.47 6.57
C PRO A 99 5.65 -7.72 6.79
N ALA A 100 4.81 -7.00 6.06
CA ALA A 100 3.39 -7.21 6.02
C ALA A 100 3.08 -8.57 5.37
N GLU A 101 2.15 -9.31 5.96
CA GLU A 101 1.76 -10.64 5.49
C GLU A 101 1.23 -10.61 4.05
N ARG A 102 0.48 -9.54 3.70
CA ARG A 102 -0.25 -9.43 2.44
C ARG A 102 -0.18 -8.02 1.85
N LEU A 103 -0.36 -7.98 0.54
CA LEU A 103 -0.56 -6.80 -0.27
C LEU A 103 -1.98 -6.84 -0.87
N ARG A 104 -2.72 -5.74 -0.76
CA ARG A 104 -3.98 -5.50 -1.48
C ARG A 104 -3.68 -4.70 -2.75
N VAL A 105 -4.17 -5.16 -3.88
CA VAL A 105 -4.03 -4.45 -5.15
C VAL A 105 -5.09 -3.36 -5.23
N ALA A 106 -4.69 -2.16 -5.67
CA ALA A 106 -5.60 -1.03 -5.87
C ALA A 106 -5.39 -0.45 -7.27
N ASP A 107 -6.18 -0.90 -8.23
CA ASP A 107 -6.10 -0.42 -9.62
C ASP A 107 -6.77 0.96 -9.82
N ARG A 108 -7.42 1.45 -8.76
CA ARG A 108 -7.90 2.84 -8.65
C ARG A 108 -6.84 3.66 -7.92
N GLY A 109 -6.30 4.66 -8.61
CA GLY A 109 -5.16 5.43 -8.14
C GLY A 109 -5.39 6.94 -8.29
N LEU A 110 -4.36 7.63 -8.76
CA LEU A 110 -4.32 9.09 -8.82
C LEU A 110 -5.45 9.68 -9.68
N ARG A 111 -5.76 9.04 -10.82
CA ARG A 111 -6.79 9.53 -11.75
C ARG A 111 -8.16 9.53 -11.08
N GLU A 112 -8.50 8.41 -10.43
CA GLU A 112 -9.76 8.26 -9.70
C GLU A 112 -9.80 9.21 -8.50
N GLY A 113 -8.69 9.38 -7.78
CA GLY A 113 -8.60 10.33 -6.66
C GLY A 113 -8.80 11.80 -7.09
N LEU A 114 -8.26 12.19 -8.25
CA LEU A 114 -8.44 13.52 -8.82
C LEU A 114 -9.90 13.74 -9.23
N LEU A 115 -10.51 12.77 -9.91
CA LEU A 115 -11.92 12.83 -10.31
C LEU A 115 -12.83 12.99 -9.08
N LEU A 116 -12.60 12.20 -8.03
CA LEU A 116 -13.36 12.30 -6.78
C LEU A 116 -13.20 13.69 -6.13
N THR A 117 -11.99 14.26 -6.19
CA THR A 117 -11.72 15.61 -5.69
C THR A 117 -12.47 16.68 -6.48
N MET A 118 -12.59 16.51 -7.80
CA MET A 118 -13.36 17.44 -8.65
C MET A 118 -14.87 17.34 -8.40
N MET A 119 -15.38 16.13 -8.13
CA MET A 119 -16.81 15.90 -7.90
C MET A 119 -17.27 16.34 -6.50
N TYR A 120 -16.47 16.05 -5.47
CA TYR A 120 -16.88 16.20 -4.07
C TYR A 120 -16.11 17.30 -3.31
N GLY A 121 -15.20 18.00 -3.99
CA GLY A 121 -14.29 18.96 -3.39
C GLY A 121 -13.07 18.30 -2.73
N PRO A 122 -12.09 19.11 -2.28
CA PRO A 122 -10.88 18.59 -1.65
C PRO A 122 -11.20 17.82 -0.36
N PRO A 123 -10.41 16.77 -0.04
CA PRO A 123 -10.61 16.02 1.19
C PRO A 123 -10.57 16.97 2.39
N ARG A 124 -11.59 16.91 3.25
CA ARG A 124 -11.67 17.74 4.45
C ARG A 124 -10.45 17.42 5.33
N SER A 125 -9.48 18.32 5.38
CA SER A 125 -8.31 18.21 6.25
C SER A 125 -8.77 17.90 7.67
N LYS A 126 -8.41 16.73 8.20
CA LYS A 126 -8.68 16.35 9.59
C LYS A 126 -7.76 17.14 10.53
N ARG A 127 -7.97 18.45 10.61
CA ARG A 127 -7.45 19.33 11.68
C ARG A 127 -8.19 19.09 13.02
N ARG A 128 -8.65 17.85 13.26
CA ARG A 128 -9.64 17.48 14.29
C ARG A 128 -9.05 16.60 15.41
N GLY A 129 -7.81 16.13 15.28
CA GLY A 129 -7.11 15.41 16.36
C GLY A 129 -6.43 16.32 17.39
N ARG A 130 -6.02 17.55 16.99
CA ARG A 130 -5.28 18.46 17.87
C ARG A 130 -6.18 19.21 18.87
N ARG A 131 -7.46 19.43 18.53
CA ARG A 131 -8.42 20.10 19.43
C ARG A 131 -9.00 19.19 20.50
N ARG A 132 -9.12 17.88 20.26
CA ARG A 132 -9.57 16.89 21.27
C ARG A 132 -8.49 16.57 22.32
N LYS A 133 -7.20 16.58 21.95
CA LYS A 133 -6.11 16.37 22.91
C LYS A 133 -5.89 17.60 23.80
N ALA A 134 -6.12 18.81 23.28
CA ALA A 134 -6.05 20.05 24.06
C ALA A 134 -7.20 20.19 25.09
N SER A 135 -8.40 19.66 24.79
CA SER A 135 -9.52 19.68 25.73
C SER A 135 -9.43 18.60 26.82
N ALA A 136 -8.71 17.50 26.59
CA ALA A 136 -8.48 16.47 27.60
C ALA A 136 -7.36 16.87 28.58
N ALA A 137 -6.28 17.48 28.09
CA ALA A 137 -5.16 17.93 28.92
C ALA A 137 -5.51 19.11 29.85
N GLY A 138 -6.55 19.90 29.52
CA GLY A 138 -7.04 20.97 30.40
C GLY A 138 -7.98 20.50 31.52
N ALA A 139 -8.54 19.30 31.41
CA ALA A 139 -9.44 18.74 32.43
C ALA A 139 -8.68 18.01 33.55
N GLU A 140 -7.53 17.40 33.22
CA GLU A 140 -6.69 16.68 34.19
C GLU A 140 -5.93 17.63 35.14
N SER A 141 -5.60 18.85 34.72
CA SER A 141 -4.92 19.84 35.57
C SER A 141 -5.81 20.51 36.62
N GLU A 142 -7.14 20.49 36.45
CA GLU A 142 -8.07 21.05 37.44
C GLU A 142 -8.44 20.05 38.55
N THR A 143 -8.22 18.75 38.34
CA THR A 143 -8.57 17.72 39.33
C THR A 143 -7.45 17.51 40.36
N GLU A 144 -6.20 17.78 40.01
CA GLU A 144 -5.02 17.58 40.88
C GLU A 144 -4.79 18.76 41.86
N ALA A 145 -5.26 19.97 41.52
CA ALA A 145 -5.18 21.14 42.41
C ALA A 145 -6.20 21.15 43.57
N ALA A 146 -7.19 20.24 43.55
CA ALA A 146 -8.26 20.18 44.56
C ALA A 146 -7.99 19.16 45.69
N SER A 147 -6.91 18.39 45.63
CA SER A 147 -6.60 17.32 46.60
C SER A 147 -5.52 17.62 47.63
N ASP A 148 -4.83 18.78 47.55
CA ASP A 148 -3.68 19.11 48.42
C ASP A 148 -4.00 20.14 49.52
N GLY A 149 -5.26 20.20 49.94
CA GLY A 149 -5.75 21.13 50.96
C GLY A 149 -6.51 20.42 52.07
N ARG A 150 -5.81 19.67 52.93
CA ARG A 150 -6.29 19.32 54.26
C ARG A 150 -5.18 18.84 55.19
#